data_AF-A0A6A4WD35-F1
#
_entry.id   AF-A0A6A4WD35-F1
#
_cell.length_a   1.000
_cell.length_b   1.000
_cell.length_c   1.000
_cell.angle_alpha   90.00
_cell.angle_beta   90.00
_cell.angle_gamma   90.00
#
_symmetry.space_group_name_H-M   'P 1'
#
loop_
_entity.id
_entity.type
_entity.pdbx_description
1 polymer ?
#
loop_
_entity_poly.entity_id
_entity_poly.type
_entity_poly.pdbx_seq_one_letter_code
_entity_poly.pdbx_strand_id
1 'polypeptide(L)'
;MGVPGHPVCLLAAALLLVTGTGASVFSADQLTSTYSILDSRQCLPDDFDLSKVHSSSSCENLVQGPDLPKNEGQTGGKPLTGAELKAAVSSMFSAMQAHKLGLSSDPAWQEAARQIVDSCQQKAQGMPLEQTTVYALLCIRWSFFADCDRQQRERGELDAAGEQRQLAFLQGDCPLSPQSLKNVLEAVTGRTFEQCGLDTAATYEDVVNALHCLLENFLDGDSFDYKKLLQAIISALFNNIQFSFEDAGNIITVVTECKDSENAEDFFDCWINLGVLSCAYQEAIQVAAAIPGQCKLSA
;
A
#
# COMPACT_ATOMS: atom_id res chain seq x y z
N MET A 1 0.90 4.39 12.48
CA MET A 1 1.33 3.53 13.62
C MET A 1 2.84 3.69 13.78
N GLY A 2 3.37 3.92 14.99
CA GLY A 2 4.79 4.25 15.16
C GLY A 2 5.68 3.00 15.25
N VAL A 3 6.56 2.76 14.27
CA VAL A 3 7.59 1.71 14.37
C VAL A 3 8.83 2.30 15.06
N PRO A 4 9.34 1.71 16.15
CA PRO A 4 10.58 2.17 16.79
C PRO A 4 11.79 2.02 15.85
N GLY A 5 12.79 2.89 15.93
CA GLY A 5 13.90 2.96 14.95
C GLY A 5 14.88 1.78 14.95
N HIS A 6 14.91 0.93 15.99
CA HIS A 6 15.81 -0.23 16.08
C HIS A 6 15.47 -1.42 15.16
N PRO A 7 14.20 -1.86 15.00
CA PRO A 7 13.84 -2.90 14.03
C PRO A 7 14.09 -2.50 12.57
N VAL A 8 14.07 -1.20 12.23
CA VAL A 8 14.25 -0.73 10.84
C VAL A 8 15.66 -1.03 10.31
N CYS A 9 16.69 -0.83 11.14
CA CYS A 9 18.08 -1.15 10.76
C CYS A 9 18.33 -2.67 10.64
N LEU A 10 17.67 -3.49 11.45
CA LEU A 10 17.77 -4.96 11.38
C LEU A 10 17.10 -5.51 10.11
N LEU A 11 15.96 -4.94 9.71
CA LEU A 11 15.29 -5.26 8.44
C LEU A 11 16.19 -4.94 7.24
N ALA A 12 16.75 -3.73 7.19
CA ALA A 12 17.67 -3.33 6.11
C ALA A 12 18.94 -4.19 6.07
N ALA A 13 19.54 -4.51 7.23
CA ALA A 13 20.74 -5.36 7.30
C ALA A 13 20.47 -6.82 6.91
N ALA A 14 19.32 -7.38 7.29
CA ALA A 14 18.90 -8.73 6.87
C ALA A 14 18.65 -8.82 5.35
N LEU A 15 18.20 -7.72 4.74
CA LEU A 15 17.96 -7.61 3.29
C LEU A 15 19.26 -7.33 2.48
N LEU A 16 20.31 -6.81 3.13
CA LEU A 16 21.56 -6.38 2.48
C LEU A 16 22.82 -7.18 2.89
N LEU A 17 22.69 -8.29 3.63
CA LEU A 17 23.78 -9.24 3.94
C LEU A 17 24.27 -10.04 2.71
N VAL A 18 24.27 -9.39 1.55
CA VAL A 18 24.74 -9.88 0.25
C VAL A 18 26.22 -9.48 0.08
N THR A 19 27.13 -10.09 0.84
CA THR A 19 28.56 -10.12 0.49
C THR A 19 28.97 -11.54 0.13
N GLY A 20 28.36 -12.06 -0.93
CA GLY A 20 28.69 -13.38 -1.47
C GLY A 20 27.97 -13.61 -2.80
N THR A 21 28.54 -14.48 -3.65
CA THR A 21 28.15 -14.75 -5.04
C THR A 21 26.76 -15.38 -5.24
N GLY A 22 25.86 -15.30 -4.25
CA GLY A 22 24.55 -15.94 -4.27
C GLY A 22 23.51 -15.35 -3.32
N ALA A 23 23.61 -14.07 -2.97
CA ALA A 23 22.70 -13.48 -2.01
C ALA A 23 21.55 -12.74 -2.71
N SER A 24 20.33 -13.00 -2.25
CA SER A 24 19.10 -12.42 -2.80
C SER A 24 18.78 -11.11 -2.07
N VAL A 25 18.32 -10.10 -2.81
CA VAL A 25 17.82 -8.82 -2.28
C VAL A 25 16.47 -9.01 -1.56
N PHE A 26 15.90 -10.21 -1.63
CA PHE A 26 14.61 -10.57 -1.05
C PHE A 26 14.72 -11.89 -0.28
N SER A 27 14.28 -11.90 0.98
CA SER A 27 14.02 -13.10 1.77
C SER A 27 12.52 -13.24 1.97
N ALA A 28 11.96 -14.36 1.51
CA ALA A 28 10.55 -14.70 1.69
C ALA A 28 10.18 -14.88 3.17
N ASP A 29 11.14 -15.22 4.03
CA ASP A 29 10.94 -15.41 5.48
C ASP A 29 10.38 -14.14 6.15
N GLN A 30 10.68 -12.98 5.58
CA GLN A 30 10.17 -11.69 6.08
C GLN A 30 8.65 -11.55 5.94
N LEU A 31 8.02 -12.35 5.06
CA LEU A 31 6.57 -12.39 4.87
C LEU A 31 5.89 -13.56 5.60
N THR A 32 6.64 -14.47 6.24
CA THR A 32 6.07 -15.65 6.91
C THR A 32 5.05 -15.27 7.99
N SER A 33 5.37 -14.25 8.81
CA SER A 33 4.43 -13.75 9.81
C SER A 33 3.19 -13.12 9.17
N THR A 34 3.33 -12.46 8.02
CA THR A 34 2.22 -11.90 7.25
C THR A 34 1.30 -13.01 6.77
N TYR A 35 1.83 -14.03 6.09
CA TYR A 35 1.02 -15.15 5.61
C TYR A 35 0.36 -15.92 6.75
N SER A 36 1.03 -16.15 7.88
CA SER A 36 0.40 -16.78 9.04
C SER A 36 -0.79 -15.98 9.58
N ILE A 37 -0.71 -14.64 9.58
CA ILE A 37 -1.84 -13.81 9.99
C ILE A 37 -2.96 -13.87 8.94
N LEU A 38 -2.64 -13.79 7.64
CA LEU A 38 -3.63 -13.89 6.57
C LEU A 38 -4.37 -15.24 6.57
N ASP A 39 -3.64 -16.33 6.84
CA ASP A 39 -4.19 -17.68 7.00
C ASP A 39 -5.20 -17.72 8.17
N SER A 40 -4.79 -17.21 9.33
CA SER A 40 -5.66 -17.15 10.52
C SER A 40 -6.93 -16.30 10.30
N ARG A 41 -6.89 -15.39 9.33
CA ARG A 41 -7.99 -14.50 8.92
C ARG A 41 -8.81 -15.04 7.75
N GLN A 42 -8.48 -16.23 7.24
CA GLN A 42 -9.12 -16.85 6.08
C GLN A 42 -9.07 -15.94 4.84
N CYS A 43 -7.90 -15.34 4.61
CA CYS A 43 -7.63 -14.47 3.47
C CYS A 43 -6.65 -15.10 2.47
N LEU A 44 -6.25 -16.35 2.70
CA LEU A 44 -5.46 -17.13 1.77
C LEU A 44 -6.36 -18.17 1.06
N PRO A 45 -6.08 -18.48 -0.21
CA PRO A 45 -6.74 -19.58 -0.91
C PRO A 45 -6.53 -20.92 -0.22
N ASP A 46 -7.45 -21.86 -0.43
CA ASP A 46 -7.36 -23.23 0.11
C ASP A 46 -6.11 -23.98 -0.39
N ASP A 47 -5.64 -23.67 -1.60
CA ASP A 47 -4.45 -24.28 -2.20
C ASP A 47 -3.14 -23.54 -1.86
N PHE A 48 -3.20 -22.56 -0.94
CA PHE A 48 -2.04 -21.80 -0.53
C PHE A 48 -1.03 -22.68 0.20
N ASP A 49 0.18 -22.77 -0.36
CA ASP A 49 1.23 -23.64 0.12
C ASP A 49 2.11 -22.92 1.17
N LEU A 50 1.64 -22.93 2.42
CA LEU A 50 2.42 -22.42 3.57
C LEU A 50 3.77 -23.15 3.74
N SER A 51 3.94 -24.36 3.21
CA SER A 51 5.21 -25.09 3.33
C SER A 51 6.32 -24.48 2.45
N LYS A 52 5.94 -23.81 1.35
CA LYS A 52 6.87 -23.02 0.51
C LYS A 52 7.23 -21.67 1.13
N VAL A 53 6.48 -21.23 2.13
CA VAL A 53 6.83 -20.11 2.99
C VAL A 53 7.78 -20.65 4.05
N HIS A 54 9.02 -20.96 3.64
CA HIS A 54 10.01 -21.49 4.57
C HIS A 54 10.16 -20.53 5.77
N SER A 55 10.33 -21.08 6.95
CA SER A 55 11.00 -20.40 8.05
C SER A 55 12.46 -20.78 7.94
N SER A 56 13.26 -20.03 7.19
CA SER A 56 14.70 -20.21 7.32
C SER A 56 15.08 -19.73 8.73
N SER A 57 15.29 -20.71 9.61
CA SER A 57 15.99 -20.47 10.85
C SER A 57 17.41 -20.07 10.44
N SER A 58 17.70 -18.78 10.56
CA SER A 58 18.99 -18.17 10.27
C SER A 58 19.25 -18.00 8.77
N CYS A 59 19.84 -16.86 8.41
CA CYS A 59 20.24 -16.44 7.06
C CYS A 59 21.22 -17.40 6.32
N GLU A 60 21.41 -18.63 6.79
CA GLU A 60 22.45 -19.57 6.33
C GLU A 60 22.01 -20.43 5.13
N ASN A 61 20.71 -20.52 4.81
CA ASN A 61 20.21 -21.48 3.81
C ASN A 61 19.59 -20.88 2.53
N LEU A 62 19.69 -19.56 2.29
CA LEU A 62 19.10 -18.92 1.10
C LEU A 62 19.93 -19.09 -0.20
N VAL A 63 20.99 -19.90 -0.19
CA VAL A 63 21.90 -20.05 -1.34
C VAL A 63 21.70 -21.39 -2.03
N GLN A 64 20.61 -21.59 -2.78
CA GLN A 64 20.58 -22.56 -3.90
C GLN A 64 19.58 -22.10 -4.98
N GLY A 65 20.07 -21.32 -5.95
CA GLY A 65 19.34 -20.99 -7.18
C GLY A 65 20.27 -20.31 -8.19
N PRO A 66 20.38 -20.79 -9.44
CA PRO A 66 21.25 -20.20 -10.45
C PRO A 66 20.57 -18.97 -11.09
N ASP A 67 21.36 -18.02 -11.56
CA ASP A 67 21.00 -16.85 -12.37
C ASP A 67 20.69 -15.53 -11.64
N LEU A 68 21.75 -14.92 -11.09
CA LEU A 68 21.99 -13.48 -11.18
C LEU A 68 23.47 -13.24 -11.59
N PRO A 69 23.77 -12.15 -12.33
CA PRO A 69 25.11 -11.92 -12.86
C PRO A 69 26.15 -11.77 -11.74
N LYS A 70 27.28 -12.48 -11.91
CA LYS A 70 28.43 -12.44 -11.02
C LYS A 70 28.98 -11.01 -10.93
N ASN A 71 28.85 -10.39 -9.77
CA ASN A 71 29.84 -9.42 -9.32
C ASN A 71 30.72 -10.13 -8.30
N GLU A 72 31.88 -10.60 -8.79
CA GLU A 72 32.95 -11.10 -7.94
C GLU A 72 33.33 -10.03 -6.92
N GLY A 73 33.59 -10.49 -5.68
CA GLY A 73 33.77 -9.65 -4.51
C GLY A 73 34.71 -8.46 -4.75
N GLN A 74 34.18 -7.26 -4.53
CA GLN A 74 34.97 -6.07 -4.26
C GLN A 74 34.23 -5.23 -3.23
N THR A 75 34.75 -5.29 -2.00
CA THR A 75 34.71 -4.20 -1.03
C THR A 75 35.03 -2.88 -1.75
N GLY A 76 34.01 -2.06 -2.01
CA GLY A 76 34.16 -0.79 -2.75
C GLY A 76 33.35 -0.66 -4.05
N GLY A 77 32.27 -1.43 -4.22
CA GLY A 77 31.37 -1.26 -5.38
C GLY A 77 30.83 0.16 -5.50
N LYS A 78 30.94 0.74 -6.70
CA LYS A 78 30.27 2.02 -7.02
C LYS A 78 28.77 1.88 -6.71
N PRO A 79 28.12 2.93 -6.16
CA PRO A 79 26.67 2.93 -6.04
C PRO A 79 26.07 2.69 -7.43
N LEU A 80 25.08 1.79 -7.50
CA LEU A 80 24.33 1.56 -8.74
C LEU A 80 23.66 2.88 -9.14
N THR A 81 23.79 3.27 -10.41
CA THR A 81 23.20 4.51 -10.90
C THR A 81 22.39 4.28 -12.16
N GLY A 82 21.37 5.12 -12.36
CA GLY A 82 20.58 5.16 -13.59
C GLY A 82 19.96 3.80 -13.96
N ALA A 83 20.39 3.25 -15.10
CA ALA A 83 19.82 2.04 -15.68
C ALA A 83 20.09 0.76 -14.84
N GLU A 84 21.26 0.68 -14.19
CA GLU A 84 21.64 -0.49 -13.39
C GLU A 84 20.77 -0.61 -12.13
N LEU A 85 20.50 0.52 -11.47
CA LEU A 85 19.59 0.60 -10.34
C LEU A 85 18.16 0.21 -10.75
N LYS A 86 17.68 0.73 -11.89
CA LYS A 86 16.35 0.40 -12.41
C LYS A 86 16.22 -1.10 -12.72
N ALA A 87 17.25 -1.72 -13.29
CA ALA A 87 17.27 -3.16 -13.57
C ALA A 87 17.28 -4.00 -12.29
N ALA A 88 18.06 -3.59 -11.28
CA ALA A 88 18.11 -4.26 -9.98
C ALA A 88 16.75 -4.21 -9.25
N VAL A 89 16.12 -3.03 -9.21
CA VAL A 89 14.77 -2.86 -8.63
C VAL A 89 13.74 -3.71 -9.37
N SER A 90 13.74 -3.67 -10.71
CA SER A 90 12.81 -4.49 -11.49
C SER A 90 13.01 -5.98 -11.26
N SER A 91 14.26 -6.45 -11.19
CA SER A 91 14.59 -7.85 -10.93
C SER A 91 14.09 -8.30 -9.54
N MET A 92 14.24 -7.45 -8.52
CA MET A 92 13.73 -7.71 -7.17
C MET A 92 12.20 -7.89 -7.16
N PHE A 93 11.46 -6.97 -7.77
CA PHE A 93 10.00 -7.07 -7.84
C PHE A 93 9.53 -8.30 -8.64
N SER A 94 10.19 -8.61 -9.76
CA SER A 94 9.92 -9.83 -10.52
C SER A 94 10.14 -11.10 -9.70
N ALA A 95 11.22 -11.16 -8.90
CA ALA A 95 11.50 -12.30 -8.02
C ALA A 95 10.43 -12.43 -6.91
N MET A 96 10.02 -11.31 -6.29
CA MET A 96 8.94 -11.29 -5.30
C MET A 96 7.62 -11.77 -5.91
N GLN A 97 7.29 -11.31 -7.12
CA GLN A 97 6.09 -11.70 -7.85
C GLN A 97 6.11 -13.19 -8.18
N ALA A 98 7.20 -13.69 -8.78
CA ALA A 98 7.35 -15.10 -9.11
C ALA A 98 7.22 -16.01 -7.88
N HIS A 99 7.83 -15.61 -6.76
CA HIS A 99 7.70 -16.34 -5.50
C HIS A 99 6.23 -16.40 -5.04
N LYS A 100 5.54 -15.26 -4.98
CA LYS A 100 4.12 -15.19 -4.58
C LYS A 100 3.19 -15.99 -5.48
N LEU A 101 3.40 -15.91 -6.79
CA LEU A 101 2.63 -16.67 -7.77
C LEU A 101 2.87 -18.18 -7.64
N GLY A 102 3.99 -18.60 -7.07
CA GLY A 102 4.28 -20.01 -6.77
C GLY A 102 3.61 -20.55 -5.50
N LEU A 103 3.02 -19.67 -4.67
CA LEU A 103 2.37 -20.05 -3.41
C LEU A 103 0.95 -20.57 -3.60
N SER A 104 0.26 -20.19 -4.67
CA SER A 104 -1.09 -20.68 -4.98
C SER A 104 -1.35 -20.63 -6.49
N SER A 105 -2.16 -21.57 -6.97
CA SER A 105 -2.64 -21.63 -8.34
C SER A 105 -4.01 -20.94 -8.54
N ASP A 106 -4.61 -20.44 -7.46
CA ASP A 106 -5.88 -19.71 -7.51
C ASP A 106 -5.78 -18.46 -8.40
N PRO A 107 -6.64 -18.31 -9.42
CA PRO A 107 -6.57 -17.18 -10.34
C PRO A 107 -6.78 -15.81 -9.69
N ALA A 108 -7.64 -15.72 -8.67
CA ALA A 108 -7.92 -14.47 -7.98
C ALA A 108 -6.74 -14.03 -7.14
N TRP A 109 -6.11 -14.97 -6.42
CA TRP A 109 -4.84 -14.76 -5.73
C TRP A 109 -3.74 -14.32 -6.67
N GLN A 110 -3.57 -15.02 -7.79
CA GLN A 110 -2.54 -14.66 -8.75
C GLN A 110 -2.72 -13.25 -9.28
N GLU A 111 -3.96 -12.87 -9.62
CA GLU A 111 -4.24 -11.53 -10.10
C GLU A 111 -3.99 -10.46 -9.04
N ALA A 112 -4.52 -10.64 -7.83
CA ALA A 112 -4.27 -9.74 -6.71
C ALA A 112 -2.76 -9.61 -6.41
N ALA A 113 -2.03 -10.73 -6.41
CA ALA A 113 -0.59 -10.73 -6.19
C ALA A 113 0.18 -9.96 -7.26
N ARG A 114 -0.21 -10.04 -8.55
CA ARG A 114 0.39 -9.23 -9.63
C ARG A 114 0.10 -7.76 -9.41
N GLN A 115 -1.16 -7.39 -9.23
CA GLN A 115 -1.59 -6.01 -9.06
C GLN A 115 -0.89 -5.33 -7.88
N ILE A 116 -0.78 -6.02 -6.73
CA ILE A 116 -0.07 -5.52 -5.56
C ILE A 116 1.41 -5.27 -5.86
N VAL A 117 2.10 -6.23 -6.46
CA VAL A 117 3.54 -6.09 -6.77
C VAL A 117 3.76 -4.95 -7.77
N ASP A 118 2.96 -4.90 -8.84
CA ASP A 118 3.08 -3.88 -9.88
C ASP A 118 2.81 -2.47 -9.33
N SER A 119 1.79 -2.31 -8.48
CA SER A 119 1.48 -1.05 -7.80
C SER A 119 2.64 -0.59 -6.91
N CYS A 120 3.18 -1.50 -6.10
CA CYS A 120 4.37 -1.22 -5.29
C CYS A 120 5.56 -0.82 -6.15
N GLN A 121 5.86 -1.55 -7.23
CA GLN A 121 6.98 -1.25 -8.11
C GLN A 121 6.86 0.13 -8.76
N GLN A 122 5.66 0.51 -9.22
CA GLN A 122 5.43 1.83 -9.82
C GLN A 122 5.71 2.97 -8.84
N LYS A 123 5.33 2.79 -7.57
CA LYS A 123 5.51 3.79 -6.51
C LYS A 123 6.92 3.82 -5.92
N ALA A 124 7.73 2.77 -6.14
CA ALA A 124 9.13 2.72 -5.73
C ALA A 124 10.10 3.53 -6.64
N GLN A 125 9.60 4.11 -7.74
CA GLN A 125 10.45 4.78 -8.72
C GLN A 125 11.19 5.98 -8.10
N GLY A 126 12.50 6.08 -8.38
CA GLY A 126 13.35 7.18 -7.93
C GLY A 126 13.96 7.00 -6.54
N MET A 127 13.64 5.92 -5.82
CA MET A 127 14.26 5.60 -4.54
C MET A 127 15.66 4.95 -4.72
N PRO A 128 16.62 5.19 -3.82
CA PRO A 128 17.82 4.37 -3.68
C PRO A 128 17.49 2.88 -3.47
N LEU A 129 18.41 1.98 -3.79
CA LEU A 129 18.15 0.52 -3.72
C LEU A 129 17.79 0.07 -2.30
N GLU A 130 18.50 0.59 -1.28
CA GLU A 130 18.29 0.23 0.11
C GLU A 130 16.90 0.66 0.59
N GLN A 131 16.48 1.86 0.20
CA GLN A 131 15.13 2.37 0.47
C GLN A 131 14.07 1.58 -0.30
N THR A 132 14.32 1.29 -1.58
CA THR A 132 13.40 0.52 -2.43
C THR A 132 13.12 -0.86 -1.85
N THR A 133 14.11 -1.50 -1.26
CA THR A 133 13.96 -2.86 -0.70
C THR A 133 13.06 -2.86 0.54
N VAL A 134 13.29 -1.92 1.46
CA VAL A 134 12.45 -1.76 2.66
C VAL A 134 11.04 -1.30 2.27
N TYR A 135 10.94 -0.35 1.34
CA TYR A 135 9.69 0.09 0.78
C TYR A 135 8.90 -1.07 0.16
N ALA A 136 9.53 -1.89 -0.69
CA ALA A 136 8.88 -2.98 -1.40
C ALA A 136 8.26 -4.01 -0.44
N LEU A 137 9.00 -4.41 0.60
CA LEU A 137 8.52 -5.36 1.59
C LEU A 137 7.34 -4.79 2.39
N LEU A 138 7.46 -3.55 2.87
CA LEU A 138 6.39 -2.90 3.64
C LEU A 138 5.15 -2.67 2.79
N CYS A 139 5.34 -2.16 1.57
CA CYS A 139 4.27 -1.96 0.60
C CYS A 139 3.50 -3.27 0.35
N ILE A 140 4.21 -4.35 0.01
CA ILE A 140 3.62 -5.67 -0.20
C ILE A 140 2.86 -6.17 1.03
N ARG A 141 3.45 -6.07 2.21
CA ARG A 141 2.84 -6.54 3.45
C ARG A 141 1.54 -5.81 3.74
N TRP A 142 1.57 -4.49 3.64
CA TRP A 142 0.40 -3.68 3.89
C TRP A 142 -0.69 -3.89 2.85
N SER A 143 -0.32 -4.02 1.58
CA SER A 143 -1.28 -4.30 0.52
C SER A 143 -2.01 -5.61 0.74
N PHE A 144 -1.34 -6.65 1.26
CA PHE A 144 -2.04 -7.89 1.62
C PHE A 144 -2.98 -7.75 2.80
N PHE A 145 -2.62 -6.95 3.83
CA PHE A 145 -3.56 -6.70 4.92
C PHE A 145 -4.76 -5.88 4.46
N ALA A 146 -4.56 -4.88 3.61
CA ALA A 146 -5.65 -4.09 3.04
C ALA A 146 -6.57 -4.95 2.16
N ASP A 147 -6.02 -5.84 1.33
CA ASP A 147 -6.82 -6.77 0.53
C ASP A 147 -7.57 -7.78 1.41
N CYS A 148 -6.94 -8.30 2.46
CA CYS A 148 -7.60 -9.17 3.44
C CYS A 148 -8.75 -8.46 4.15
N ASP A 149 -8.58 -7.20 4.56
CA ASP A 149 -9.64 -6.41 5.18
C ASP A 149 -10.83 -6.20 4.22
N ARG A 150 -10.56 -5.94 2.94
CA ARG A 150 -11.59 -5.87 1.90
C ARG A 150 -12.36 -7.19 1.81
N GLN A 151 -11.65 -8.31 1.69
CA GLN A 151 -12.27 -9.64 1.59
C GLN A 151 -13.10 -9.98 2.84
N GLN A 152 -12.61 -9.68 4.04
CA GLN A 152 -13.35 -9.91 5.27
C GLN A 152 -14.60 -9.03 5.35
N ARG A 153 -14.54 -7.77 4.90
CA ARG A 153 -15.70 -6.89 4.85
C ARG A 153 -16.77 -7.41 3.88
N GLU A 154 -16.38 -7.86 2.69
CA GLU A 154 -17.29 -8.45 1.70
C GLU A 154 -18.06 -9.66 2.27
N ARG A 155 -17.49 -10.35 3.25
CA ARG A 155 -18.12 -11.47 3.97
C ARG A 155 -18.89 -11.06 5.24
N GLY A 156 -18.80 -9.81 5.68
CA GLY A 156 -19.34 -9.36 6.97
C GLY A 156 -18.54 -9.88 8.18
N GLU A 157 -17.26 -10.17 7.99
CA GLU A 157 -16.36 -10.82 8.96
C GLU A 157 -15.14 -9.93 9.30
N LEU A 158 -15.20 -8.63 9.01
CA LEU A 158 -14.11 -7.70 9.27
C LEU A 158 -13.75 -7.71 10.77
N ASP A 159 -12.49 -8.03 11.06
CA ASP A 159 -12.04 -8.06 12.45
C ASP A 159 -11.67 -6.68 13.00
N ALA A 160 -11.57 -6.57 14.32
CA ALA A 160 -11.28 -5.32 15.02
C ALA A 160 -9.99 -4.62 14.53
N ALA A 161 -9.01 -5.38 14.05
CA ALA A 161 -7.77 -4.80 13.53
C ALA A 161 -7.91 -4.29 12.09
N GLY A 162 -8.78 -4.90 11.27
CA GLY A 162 -9.21 -4.35 9.99
C GLY A 162 -10.04 -3.08 10.17
N GLU A 163 -11.03 -3.10 11.08
CA GLU A 163 -11.82 -1.92 11.46
C GLU A 163 -10.92 -0.76 11.92
N GLN A 164 -9.94 -1.04 12.79
CA GLN A 164 -9.01 -0.04 13.29
C GLN A 164 -8.18 0.59 12.16
N ARG A 165 -7.73 -0.20 11.17
CA ARG A 165 -6.96 0.35 10.03
C ARG A 165 -7.80 1.26 9.16
N GLN A 166 -9.04 0.87 8.87
CA GLN A 166 -9.96 1.66 8.07
C GLN A 166 -10.33 2.96 8.81
N LEU A 167 -10.63 2.88 10.11
CA LEU A 167 -10.89 4.05 10.94
C LEU A 167 -9.69 5.00 10.98
N ALA A 168 -8.47 4.45 11.13
CA ALA A 168 -7.24 5.23 11.12
C ALA A 168 -6.98 5.93 9.78
N PHE A 169 -7.40 5.33 8.66
CA PHE A 169 -7.40 6.00 7.36
C PHE A 169 -8.43 7.15 7.33
N LEU A 170 -9.67 6.85 7.72
CA LEU A 170 -10.78 7.80 7.64
C LEU A 170 -10.55 9.08 8.47
N GLN A 171 -9.92 8.92 9.65
CA GLN A 171 -9.63 10.01 10.59
C GLN A 171 -8.19 10.54 10.49
N GLY A 172 -7.34 9.90 9.69
CA GLY A 172 -5.92 10.22 9.60
C GLY A 172 -5.59 11.30 8.58
N ASP A 173 -4.32 11.66 8.49
CA ASP A 173 -3.82 12.68 7.56
C ASP A 173 -3.25 12.10 6.25
N CYS A 174 -3.64 10.87 5.88
CA CYS A 174 -3.15 10.25 4.65
C CYS A 174 -3.63 11.02 3.41
N PRO A 175 -2.87 11.05 2.30
CA PRO A 175 -3.17 11.89 1.13
C PRO A 175 -4.58 11.74 0.56
N LEU A 176 -5.15 10.54 0.64
CA LEU A 176 -6.49 10.24 0.12
C LEU A 176 -7.56 10.19 1.21
N SER A 177 -7.23 10.49 2.47
CA SER A 177 -8.22 10.46 3.55
C SER A 177 -9.26 11.57 3.35
N PRO A 178 -10.50 11.37 3.81
CA PRO A 178 -11.48 12.45 3.87
C PRO A 178 -10.91 13.68 4.57
N GLN A 179 -10.22 13.49 5.70
CA GLN A 179 -9.65 14.58 6.49
C GLN A 179 -8.62 15.41 5.72
N SER A 180 -7.67 14.79 5.02
CA SER A 180 -6.71 15.50 4.18
C SER A 180 -7.37 16.19 2.99
N LEU A 181 -8.48 15.65 2.50
CA LEU A 181 -9.24 16.19 1.38
C LEU A 181 -10.33 17.19 1.80
N LYS A 182 -10.41 17.55 3.08
CA LYS A 182 -11.45 18.41 3.67
C LYS A 182 -11.72 19.64 2.83
N ASN A 183 -10.71 20.46 2.55
CA ASN A 183 -10.89 21.72 1.86
C ASN A 183 -11.48 21.55 0.45
N VAL A 184 -11.06 20.51 -0.28
CA VAL A 184 -11.59 20.22 -1.62
C VAL A 184 -13.02 19.71 -1.52
N LEU A 185 -13.28 18.76 -0.62
CA LEU A 185 -14.60 18.19 -0.42
C LEU A 185 -15.61 19.25 -0.02
N GLU A 186 -15.28 20.13 0.93
CA GLU A 186 -16.17 21.22 1.35
C GLU A 186 -16.43 22.22 0.21
N ALA A 187 -15.38 22.57 -0.56
CA ALA A 187 -15.51 23.48 -1.70
C ALA A 187 -16.36 22.90 -2.84
N VAL A 188 -16.25 21.60 -3.09
CA VAL A 188 -16.92 20.90 -4.20
C VAL A 188 -18.37 20.55 -3.84
N THR A 189 -18.61 20.14 -2.61
CA THR A 189 -19.94 19.73 -2.14
C THR A 189 -20.80 20.89 -1.69
N GLY A 190 -20.18 22.01 -1.26
CA GLY A 190 -20.87 23.13 -0.63
C GLY A 190 -21.35 22.83 0.79
N ARG A 191 -20.91 21.72 1.39
CA ARG A 191 -21.24 21.28 2.75
C ARG A 191 -19.95 21.16 3.57
N THR A 192 -20.00 21.55 4.84
CA THR A 192 -18.84 21.43 5.72
C THR A 192 -18.81 20.08 6.44
N PHE A 193 -17.62 19.67 6.89
CA PHE A 193 -17.43 18.49 7.72
C PHE A 193 -18.24 18.62 9.02
N GLU A 194 -18.29 19.82 9.60
CA GLU A 194 -19.10 20.14 10.78
C GLU A 194 -20.60 19.92 10.50
N GLN A 195 -21.11 20.40 9.36
CA GLN A 195 -22.52 20.23 8.98
C GLN A 195 -22.91 18.76 8.84
N CYS A 196 -21.99 17.93 8.37
CA CYS A 196 -22.22 16.50 8.17
C CYS A 196 -21.75 15.62 9.33
N GLY A 197 -21.24 16.22 10.43
CA GLY A 197 -20.82 15.49 11.62
C GLY A 197 -19.50 14.73 11.49
N LEU A 198 -18.72 14.96 10.42
CA LEU A 198 -17.47 14.24 10.16
C LEU A 198 -16.37 14.61 11.18
N ASP A 199 -16.34 15.86 11.65
CA ASP A 199 -15.39 16.34 12.68
C ASP A 199 -15.60 15.65 14.05
N THR A 200 -16.76 15.02 14.27
CA THR A 200 -17.11 14.31 15.52
C THR A 200 -17.28 12.80 15.33
N ALA A 201 -17.08 12.29 14.11
CA ALA A 201 -17.29 10.88 13.79
C ALA A 201 -16.29 10.00 14.56
N ALA A 202 -16.81 9.04 15.32
CA ALA A 202 -16.00 8.19 16.19
C ALA A 202 -15.92 6.75 15.68
N THR A 203 -16.89 6.34 14.87
CA THR A 203 -16.99 5.00 14.31
C THR A 203 -16.92 5.02 12.78
N TYR A 204 -16.70 3.84 12.20
CA TYR A 204 -16.78 3.66 10.75
C TYR A 204 -18.13 4.10 10.19
N GLU A 205 -19.23 3.69 10.83
CA GLU A 205 -20.59 4.01 10.43
C GLU A 205 -20.85 5.52 10.49
N ASP A 206 -20.35 6.22 11.52
CA ASP A 206 -20.47 7.69 11.61
C ASP A 206 -19.79 8.37 10.42
N VAL A 207 -18.61 7.91 10.03
CA VAL A 207 -17.86 8.50 8.92
C VAL A 207 -18.57 8.25 7.60
N VAL A 208 -19.04 7.03 7.34
CA VAL A 208 -19.77 6.70 6.11
C VAL A 208 -21.05 7.54 6.01
N ASN A 209 -21.82 7.67 7.09
CA ASN A 209 -23.00 8.53 7.13
C ASN A 209 -22.67 10.01 6.89
N ALA A 210 -21.56 10.49 7.43
CA ALA A 210 -21.11 11.85 7.20
C ALA A 210 -20.64 12.07 5.74
N LEU A 211 -20.01 11.08 5.12
CA LEU A 211 -19.63 11.12 3.70
C LEU A 211 -20.85 11.11 2.78
N HIS A 212 -21.88 10.33 3.11
CA HIS A 212 -23.19 10.40 2.44
C HIS A 212 -23.77 11.80 2.48
N CYS A 213 -23.79 12.43 3.67
CA CYS A 213 -24.24 13.81 3.80
C CYS A 213 -23.43 14.78 2.94
N LEU A 214 -22.09 14.65 2.93
CA LEU A 214 -21.22 15.53 2.13
C LEU A 214 -21.51 15.37 0.63
N LEU A 215 -21.66 14.14 0.17
CA LEU A 215 -21.77 13.82 -1.25
C LEU A 215 -23.21 13.74 -1.77
N GLU A 216 -24.21 14.05 -0.95
CA GLU A 216 -25.64 13.97 -1.30
C GLU A 216 -25.98 14.61 -2.65
N ASN A 217 -25.35 15.74 -3.00
CA ASN A 217 -25.58 16.43 -4.28
C ASN A 217 -25.12 15.63 -5.51
N PHE A 218 -24.34 14.58 -5.31
CA PHE A 218 -23.81 13.66 -6.32
C PHE A 218 -24.48 12.28 -6.26
N LEU A 219 -25.50 12.12 -5.41
CA LEU A 219 -26.32 10.93 -5.31
C LEU A 219 -27.64 11.14 -6.09
N ASP A 220 -28.04 10.14 -6.88
CA ASP A 220 -29.37 10.07 -7.50
C ASP A 220 -30.04 8.75 -7.09
N GLY A 221 -30.78 8.79 -5.99
CA GLY A 221 -31.20 7.58 -5.28
C GLY A 221 -29.98 6.83 -4.76
N ASP A 222 -29.84 5.56 -5.13
CA ASP A 222 -28.68 4.74 -4.75
C ASP A 222 -27.48 4.95 -5.69
N SER A 223 -27.67 5.59 -6.85
CA SER A 223 -26.63 5.76 -7.87
C SER A 223 -25.67 6.91 -7.56
N PHE A 224 -24.38 6.71 -7.79
CA PHE A 224 -23.35 7.74 -7.63
C PHE A 224 -22.97 8.41 -8.97
N ASP A 225 -23.13 9.72 -9.09
CA ASP A 225 -22.77 10.48 -10.31
C ASP A 225 -21.31 10.97 -10.25
N TYR A 226 -20.38 10.07 -10.56
CA TYR A 226 -18.95 10.36 -10.60
C TYR A 226 -18.58 11.46 -11.62
N LYS A 227 -19.34 11.60 -12.73
CA LYS A 227 -19.06 12.60 -13.75
C LYS A 227 -19.36 13.99 -13.24
N LYS A 228 -20.50 14.14 -12.55
CA LYS A 228 -20.89 15.39 -11.90
C LYS A 228 -19.90 15.76 -10.81
N LEU A 229 -19.47 14.80 -9.99
CA LEU A 229 -18.42 15.05 -8.98
C LEU A 229 -17.10 15.49 -9.62
N LEU A 230 -16.63 14.78 -10.64
CA LEU A 230 -15.41 15.14 -11.36
C LEU A 230 -15.48 16.53 -11.99
N GLN A 231 -16.60 16.88 -12.61
CA GLN A 231 -16.83 18.22 -13.16
C GLN A 231 -16.84 19.29 -12.07
N ALA A 232 -17.45 19.02 -10.92
CA ALA A 232 -17.46 19.94 -9.79
C ALA A 232 -16.05 20.16 -9.22
N ILE A 233 -15.23 19.11 -9.11
CA ILE A 233 -13.82 19.21 -8.70
C ILE A 233 -13.03 20.09 -9.69
N ILE A 234 -13.12 19.80 -10.98
CA ILE A 234 -12.42 20.58 -12.02
C ILE A 234 -12.88 22.04 -11.98
N SER A 235 -14.18 22.27 -11.85
CA SER A 235 -14.74 23.63 -11.77
C SER A 235 -14.25 24.36 -10.53
N ALA A 236 -14.21 23.70 -9.37
CA ALA A 236 -13.71 24.27 -8.13
C ALA A 236 -12.23 24.63 -8.24
N LEU A 237 -11.41 23.79 -8.89
CA LEU A 237 -9.98 24.03 -9.09
C LEU A 237 -9.69 25.31 -9.89
N PHE A 238 -10.51 25.61 -10.90
CA PHE A 238 -10.34 26.81 -11.74
C PHE A 238 -11.02 28.07 -11.17
N ASN A 239 -11.99 27.92 -10.26
CA ASN A 239 -12.78 29.02 -9.72
C ASN A 239 -12.40 29.42 -8.28
N ASN A 240 -11.65 28.60 -7.55
CA ASN A 240 -11.43 28.76 -6.11
C ASN A 240 -9.96 28.52 -5.71
N ILE A 241 -9.34 29.46 -4.99
CA ILE A 241 -7.91 29.41 -4.59
C ILE A 241 -7.72 28.66 -3.24
N GLN A 242 -8.78 28.10 -2.66
CA GLN A 242 -8.77 27.65 -1.26
C GLN A 242 -8.18 26.25 -1.01
N PHE A 243 -7.80 25.51 -2.04
CA PHE A 243 -7.16 24.20 -1.90
C PHE A 243 -6.01 24.01 -2.90
N SER A 244 -5.11 23.06 -2.62
CA SER A 244 -3.92 22.85 -3.45
C SER A 244 -4.23 22.01 -4.69
N PHE A 245 -3.39 22.14 -5.73
CA PHE A 245 -3.44 21.25 -6.90
C PHE A 245 -3.20 19.78 -6.52
N GLU A 246 -2.47 19.52 -5.44
CA GLU A 246 -2.23 18.19 -4.91
C GLU A 246 -3.51 17.58 -4.35
N ASP A 247 -4.24 18.32 -3.51
CA ASP A 247 -5.52 17.85 -2.94
C ASP A 247 -6.55 17.58 -4.04
N ALA A 248 -6.60 18.46 -5.05
CA ALA A 248 -7.45 18.27 -6.22
C ALA A 248 -7.05 17.02 -7.03
N GLY A 249 -5.76 16.81 -7.24
CA GLY A 249 -5.24 15.61 -7.89
C GLY A 249 -5.60 14.34 -7.13
N ASN A 250 -5.48 14.36 -5.80
CA ASN A 250 -5.79 13.24 -4.92
C ASN A 250 -7.27 12.85 -4.99
N ILE A 251 -8.21 13.81 -4.88
CA ILE A 251 -9.63 13.47 -5.02
C ILE A 251 -9.98 13.04 -6.46
N ILE A 252 -9.33 13.60 -7.50
CA ILE A 252 -9.52 13.13 -8.88
C ILE A 252 -9.07 11.68 -9.02
N THR A 253 -7.96 11.28 -8.40
CA THR A 253 -7.53 9.89 -8.35
C THR A 253 -8.61 9.02 -7.72
N VAL A 254 -9.14 9.38 -6.55
CA VAL A 254 -10.24 8.63 -5.90
C VAL A 254 -11.43 8.47 -6.85
N VAL A 255 -11.93 9.56 -7.43
CA VAL A 255 -13.11 9.53 -8.30
C VAL A 255 -12.86 8.73 -9.57
N THR A 256 -11.64 8.74 -10.11
CA THR A 256 -11.30 8.02 -11.35
C THR A 256 -11.13 6.53 -11.11
N GLU A 257 -10.45 6.14 -10.04
CA GLU A 257 -10.23 4.73 -9.69
C GLU A 257 -11.53 4.07 -9.21
N CYS A 258 -12.44 4.83 -8.57
CA CYS A 258 -13.71 4.34 -8.06
C CYS A 258 -14.91 4.60 -8.98
N LYS A 259 -14.68 4.98 -10.24
CA LYS A 259 -15.75 5.37 -11.19
C LYS A 259 -16.71 4.24 -11.55
N ASP A 260 -16.27 2.98 -11.40
CA ASP A 260 -17.03 1.79 -11.80
C ASP A 260 -17.93 1.27 -10.66
N SER A 261 -17.98 1.99 -9.52
CA SER A 261 -18.87 1.71 -8.39
C SER A 261 -20.33 1.91 -8.79
N GLU A 262 -21.21 0.95 -8.49
CA GLU A 262 -22.62 1.00 -8.92
C GLU A 262 -23.44 1.97 -8.06
N ASN A 263 -23.09 2.05 -6.78
CA ASN A 263 -23.78 2.87 -5.78
C ASN A 263 -22.80 3.61 -4.86
N ALA A 264 -23.33 4.41 -3.93
CA ALA A 264 -22.54 5.19 -2.99
C ALA A 264 -21.72 4.34 -2.01
N GLU A 265 -22.27 3.22 -1.53
CA GLU A 265 -21.56 2.30 -0.63
C GLU A 265 -20.36 1.67 -1.35
N ASP A 266 -20.57 1.19 -2.59
CA ASP A 266 -19.49 0.65 -3.43
C ASP A 266 -18.38 1.70 -3.64
N PHE A 267 -18.78 2.97 -3.83
CA PHE A 267 -17.83 4.07 -3.99
C PHE A 267 -17.02 4.32 -2.71
N PHE A 268 -17.68 4.32 -1.54
CA PHE A 268 -16.99 4.47 -0.26
C PHE A 268 -16.09 3.30 0.06
N ASP A 269 -16.52 2.07 -0.25
CA ASP A 269 -15.69 0.90 -0.09
C ASP A 269 -14.47 0.94 -1.00
N CYS A 270 -14.64 1.31 -2.26
CA CYS A 270 -13.51 1.53 -3.16
C CYS A 270 -12.56 2.61 -2.65
N TRP A 271 -13.09 3.78 -2.22
CA TRP A 271 -12.27 4.88 -1.72
C TRP A 271 -11.50 4.46 -0.47
N ILE A 272 -12.14 3.77 0.47
CA ILE A 272 -11.49 3.30 1.69
C ILE A 272 -10.38 2.30 1.38
N ASN A 273 -10.62 1.36 0.47
CA ASN A 273 -9.61 0.40 0.05
C ASN A 273 -8.40 1.10 -0.61
N LEU A 274 -8.66 2.01 -1.54
CA LEU A 274 -7.63 2.82 -2.19
C LEU A 274 -6.86 3.69 -1.17
N GLY A 275 -7.58 4.25 -0.21
CA GLY A 275 -7.08 5.16 0.78
C GLY A 275 -6.20 4.50 1.83
N VAL A 276 -6.62 3.34 2.35
CA VAL A 276 -5.81 2.50 3.26
C VAL A 276 -4.50 2.08 2.56
N LEU A 277 -4.55 1.71 1.27
CA LEU A 277 -3.35 1.43 0.48
C LEU A 277 -2.45 2.66 0.35
N SER A 278 -3.02 3.84 0.11
CA SER A 278 -2.25 5.08 0.04
C SER A 278 -1.56 5.43 1.36
N CYS A 279 -2.24 5.25 2.51
CA CYS A 279 -1.63 5.37 3.84
C CYS A 279 -0.43 4.42 4.00
N ALA A 280 -0.63 3.15 3.64
CA ALA A 280 0.38 2.13 3.73
C ALA A 280 1.62 2.47 2.88
N TYR A 281 1.41 3.00 1.68
CA TYR A 281 2.50 3.45 0.80
C TYR A 281 3.26 4.62 1.41
N GLN A 282 2.54 5.60 1.96
CA GLN A 282 3.17 6.74 2.64
C GLN A 282 3.98 6.28 3.86
N GLU A 283 3.45 5.36 4.67
CA GLU A 283 4.17 4.79 5.82
C GLU A 283 5.42 4.03 5.35
N ALA A 284 5.31 3.21 4.31
CA ALA A 284 6.45 2.51 3.71
C ALA A 284 7.52 3.49 3.22
N ILE A 285 7.14 4.59 2.57
CA ILE A 285 8.04 5.66 2.13
C ILE A 285 8.73 6.31 3.32
N GLN A 286 7.99 6.67 4.37
CA GLN A 286 8.54 7.30 5.56
C GLN A 286 9.55 6.40 6.27
N VAL A 287 9.23 5.11 6.41
CA VAL A 287 10.15 4.13 7.01
C VAL A 287 11.39 3.92 6.14
N ALA A 288 11.22 3.84 4.82
CA ALA A 288 12.34 3.72 3.88
C ALA A 288 13.24 4.97 3.90
N ALA A 289 12.65 6.17 3.94
CA ALA A 289 13.38 7.44 4.02
C ALA A 289 14.10 7.64 5.36
N ALA A 290 13.58 7.04 6.44
CA ALA A 290 14.19 7.07 7.76
C ALA A 290 15.44 6.19 7.88
N ILE A 291 15.75 5.35 6.88
CA ILE A 291 17.03 4.61 6.79
C ILE A 291 18.13 5.65 6.56
N PRO A 292 18.93 5.99 7.58
CA PRO A 292 19.96 7.00 7.41
C PRO A 292 21.11 6.37 6.61
N GLY A 293 22.00 7.21 6.07
CA GLY A 293 23.38 6.77 5.71
C GLY A 293 24.20 6.21 6.90
N GLN A 294 23.55 5.92 8.04
CA GLN A 294 24.05 5.26 9.24
C GLN A 294 23.95 3.73 9.14
N CYS A 295 23.15 3.18 8.22
CA CYS A 295 23.33 1.80 7.77
C CYS A 295 24.54 1.72 6.82
N LYS A 296 25.73 2.12 7.30
CA LYS A 296 26.96 1.71 6.64
C LYS A 296 27.10 0.22 6.89
N LEU A 297 26.70 -0.57 5.90
CA LEU A 297 27.11 -1.96 5.80
C LEU A 297 28.64 -1.96 5.78
N SER A 298 29.22 -2.29 6.93
CA SER A 298 30.63 -2.63 7.00
C SER A 298 30.72 -4.09 6.56
N ALA A 299 31.62 -4.34 5.61
CA ALA A 299 31.96 -5.67 5.14
C ALA A 299 32.60 -6.51 6.25
#